data_AF-A0A5M4AU95-F1
#
_entry.id   AF-A0A5M4AU95-F1
#
_cell.length_a   1.000
_cell.length_b   1.000
_cell.length_c   1.000
_cell.angle_alpha   90.00
_cell.angle_beta   90.00
_cell.angle_gamma   90.00
#
_symmetry.space_group_name_H-M   'P 1'
#
loop_
_entity.id
_entity.type
_entity.pdbx_description
1 polymer ?
#
loop_
_entity_poly.entity_id
_entity_poly.type
_entity_poly.pdbx_seq_one_letter_code
_entity_poly.pdbx_strand_id
1 'polypeptide(L)'
;MNQSAGIIKKRLLAVGLSHFILVPDPAQATLTVRFEKPKDSQRAGELLTDKGHLAFAETVDRSRILSQIPENDRLFSLMDIPSADAKNMAADVLGYAKPASVKAVNAYLATAPWWQKMSGTMQLAWGIAPNDKHQMVLHILKRPEALSGLAVSEASVTDGQPSVQITFNEAGRQTWQEVTRRNIGKPLAIVIDNRVYFAPVVRDEIKGGKCNITGNFTHDELTRLAALINNGELPVGFRMVR
;
A
#
# COMPACT_ATOMS: atom_id res chain seq x y z
N MET A 1 23.96 1.77 -3.11
CA MET A 1 24.17 1.97 -1.67
C MET A 1 23.97 3.42 -1.23
N ASN A 2 24.71 4.39 -1.79
CA ASN A 2 24.70 5.78 -1.32
C ASN A 2 23.32 6.45 -1.41
N GLN A 3 22.57 6.21 -2.48
CA GLN A 3 21.19 6.69 -2.61
C GLN A 3 20.27 6.14 -1.50
N SER A 4 20.32 4.84 -1.24
CA SER A 4 19.53 4.20 -0.17
C SER A 4 19.89 4.74 1.22
N ALA A 5 21.18 4.97 1.51
CA ALA A 5 21.61 5.58 2.76
C ALA A 5 21.05 7.00 2.93
N GLY A 6 20.99 7.78 1.84
CA GLY A 6 20.36 9.10 1.82
C GLY A 6 18.86 9.06 2.13
N ILE A 7 18.13 8.12 1.51
CA ILE A 7 16.69 7.92 1.75
C ILE A 7 16.43 7.51 3.20
N ILE A 8 17.17 6.50 3.69
CA ILE A 8 17.08 6.02 5.07
C ILE A 8 17.35 7.15 6.06
N LYS A 9 18.41 7.95 5.84
CA LYS A 9 18.70 9.11 6.68
C LYS A 9 17.51 10.06 6.77
N LYS A 10 16.91 10.43 5.64
CA LYS A 10 15.76 11.34 5.62
C LYS A 10 14.52 10.74 6.30
N ARG A 11 14.24 9.46 6.10
CA ARG A 11 13.12 8.76 6.76
C ARG A 11 13.28 8.74 8.27
N LEU A 12 14.47 8.41 8.78
CA LEU A 12 14.76 8.39 10.22
C LEU A 12 14.57 9.79 10.83
N LEU A 13 15.11 10.82 10.19
CA LEU A 13 14.94 12.20 10.64
C LEU A 13 13.47 12.65 10.63
N ALA A 14 12.70 12.27 9.61
CA ALA A 14 11.28 12.61 9.48
C ALA A 14 10.40 12.03 10.60
N VAL A 15 10.84 10.94 11.23
CA VAL A 15 10.14 10.34 12.40
C VAL A 15 10.76 10.73 13.74
N GLY A 16 11.62 11.76 13.74
CA GLY A 16 12.26 12.31 14.95
C GLY A 16 13.43 11.49 15.48
N LEU A 17 13.96 10.52 14.72
CA LEU A 17 15.16 9.79 15.07
C LEU A 17 16.38 10.56 14.55
N SER A 18 17.05 11.30 15.44
CA SER A 18 18.21 12.15 15.11
C SER A 18 19.56 11.57 15.56
N HIS A 19 19.56 10.59 16.45
CA HIS A 19 20.76 10.02 17.07
C HIS A 19 21.07 8.63 16.52
N PHE A 20 21.66 8.59 15.32
CA PHE A 20 22.04 7.37 14.65
C PHE A 20 23.29 7.54 13.78
N ILE A 21 24.00 6.45 13.54
CA ILE A 21 25.15 6.38 12.64
C ILE A 21 24.81 5.43 11.49
N LEU A 22 25.03 5.89 10.26
CA LEU A 22 24.94 5.06 9.06
C LEU A 22 26.34 4.68 8.58
N VAL A 23 26.61 3.38 8.50
CA VAL A 23 27.88 2.83 8.02
C VAL A 23 27.60 1.97 6.79
N PRO A 24 27.74 2.53 5.57
CA PRO A 24 27.65 1.75 4.34
C PRO A 24 28.90 0.89 4.15
N ASP A 25 28.72 -0.37 3.80
CA ASP A 25 29.78 -1.30 3.40
C ASP A 25 29.49 -1.84 1.99
N PRO A 26 30.01 -1.18 0.94
CA PRO A 26 29.84 -1.61 -0.44
C PRO A 26 30.40 -3.00 -0.74
N ALA A 27 31.45 -3.42 -0.04
CA ALA A 27 32.10 -4.71 -0.29
C ALA A 27 31.20 -5.87 0.17
N GLN A 28 30.48 -5.69 1.28
CA GLN A 28 29.54 -6.69 1.81
C GLN A 28 28.09 -6.47 1.37
N ALA A 29 27.82 -5.44 0.58
CA ALA A 29 26.47 -5.01 0.23
C ALA A 29 25.57 -4.74 1.47
N THR A 30 26.16 -4.26 2.58
CA THR A 30 25.42 -3.96 3.81
C THR A 30 25.37 -2.46 4.11
N LEU A 31 24.34 -2.07 4.85
CA LEU A 31 24.22 -0.74 5.45
C LEU A 31 23.87 -0.93 6.92
N THR A 32 24.83 -0.64 7.79
CA THR A 32 24.63 -0.77 9.24
C THR A 32 24.06 0.53 9.80
N VAL A 33 22.96 0.43 10.54
CA VAL A 33 22.35 1.55 11.26
C VAL A 33 22.54 1.33 12.75
N ARG A 34 23.34 2.19 13.40
CA ARG A 34 23.58 2.11 14.84
C ARG A 34 22.78 3.19 15.54
N PHE A 35 21.93 2.80 16.48
CA PHE A 35 21.15 3.70 17.32
C PHE A 35 21.81 3.83 18.69
N GLU A 36 21.80 5.03 19.27
CA GLU A 36 22.27 5.23 20.65
C GLU A 36 21.31 4.60 21.68
N LYS A 37 20.00 4.62 21.40
CA LYS A 37 18.96 4.12 22.30
C LYS A 37 18.31 2.85 21.72
N PRO A 38 18.21 1.73 22.47
CA PRO A 38 17.59 0.50 22.00
C PRO A 38 16.13 0.65 21.53
N LYS A 39 15.36 1.58 22.11
CA LYS A 39 13.97 1.85 21.69
C LYS A 39 13.86 2.44 20.29
N ASP A 40 14.88 3.16 19.84
CA ASP A 40 14.86 3.83 18.54
C ASP A 40 15.07 2.82 17.41
N SER A 41 15.86 1.77 17.64
CA SER A 41 16.03 0.68 16.68
C SER A 41 14.74 -0.13 16.48
N GLN A 42 13.93 -0.29 17.54
CA GLN A 42 12.61 -0.93 17.44
C GLN A 42 11.63 -0.11 16.58
N ARG A 43 11.60 1.22 16.78
CA ARG A 43 10.73 2.13 16.01
C ARG A 43 11.16 2.27 14.55
N ALA A 44 12.46 2.14 14.26
CA ALA A 44 13.01 2.28 12.92
C ALA A 44 12.80 1.05 12.03
N GLY A 45 12.57 -0.13 12.59
CA GLY A 45 12.63 -1.41 11.87
C GLY A 45 11.85 -1.41 10.54
N GLU A 46 10.56 -1.07 10.58
CA GLU A 46 9.69 -1.03 9.38
C GLU A 46 10.19 0.00 8.35
N LEU A 47 10.53 1.22 8.79
CA LEU A 47 11.00 2.31 7.91
C LEU A 47 12.28 1.97 7.14
N LEU A 48 13.13 1.12 7.73
CA LEU A 48 14.39 0.69 7.16
C LEU A 48 14.22 -0.43 6.12
N THR A 49 13.15 -1.23 6.23
CA THR A 49 12.90 -2.39 5.35
C THR A 49 11.87 -2.13 4.27
N ASP A 50 10.91 -1.24 4.52
CA ASP A 50 9.86 -0.90 3.57
C ASP A 50 10.46 -0.19 2.37
N LYS A 51 10.12 -0.62 1.15
CA LYS A 51 10.63 0.03 -0.06
C LYS A 51 9.99 1.40 -0.22
N GLY A 52 8.71 1.55 0.14
CA GLY A 52 7.96 2.80 -0.02
C GLY A 52 7.44 3.04 -1.43
N HIS A 53 7.25 1.98 -2.23
CA HIS A 53 6.67 2.07 -3.56
C HIS A 53 5.19 2.42 -3.48
N LEU A 54 4.91 3.72 -3.62
CA LEU A 54 3.57 4.29 -3.60
C LEU A 54 2.95 4.25 -5.00
N ALA A 55 1.71 3.78 -5.05
CA ALA A 55 0.91 3.77 -6.26
C ALA A 55 -0.56 4.07 -5.95
N PHE A 56 -1.25 4.62 -6.94
CA PHE A 56 -2.69 4.81 -6.95
C PHE A 56 -3.27 3.93 -8.05
N ALA A 57 -4.16 3.01 -7.69
CA ALA A 57 -4.67 2.00 -8.59
C ALA A 57 -6.20 2.06 -8.70
N GLU A 58 -6.68 1.96 -9.93
CA GLU A 58 -8.09 1.68 -10.17
C GLU A 58 -8.42 0.26 -9.74
N THR A 59 -9.60 0.08 -9.17
CA THR A 59 -10.06 -1.23 -8.75
C THR A 59 -10.87 -1.96 -9.83
N VAL A 60 -11.02 -3.27 -9.67
CA VAL A 60 -11.83 -4.13 -10.55
C VAL A 60 -12.97 -4.71 -9.75
N ASP A 61 -14.18 -4.65 -10.32
CA ASP A 61 -15.37 -5.23 -9.71
C ASP A 61 -15.23 -6.76 -9.53
N ARG A 62 -15.46 -7.24 -8.30
CA ARG A 62 -15.38 -8.64 -7.89
C ARG A 62 -16.24 -9.53 -8.79
N SER A 63 -17.42 -9.07 -9.21
CA SER A 63 -18.34 -9.88 -10.04
C SER A 63 -17.69 -10.37 -11.35
N ARG A 64 -16.85 -9.52 -11.96
CA ARG A 64 -16.09 -9.85 -13.18
C ARG A 64 -15.09 -10.98 -12.95
N ILE A 65 -14.57 -11.09 -11.72
CA ILE A 65 -13.57 -12.09 -11.36
C ILE A 65 -14.24 -13.38 -10.91
N LEU A 66 -15.27 -13.30 -10.05
CA LEU A 66 -16.00 -14.47 -9.58
C LEU A 66 -16.59 -15.29 -10.72
N SER A 67 -17.04 -14.65 -11.80
CA SER A 67 -17.56 -15.37 -12.98
C SER A 67 -16.52 -16.22 -13.72
N GLN A 68 -15.23 -16.07 -13.40
CA GLN A 68 -14.12 -16.81 -14.00
C GLN A 68 -13.58 -17.92 -13.09
N ILE A 69 -14.03 -17.95 -11.82
CA ILE A 69 -13.59 -18.93 -10.84
C ILE A 69 -14.49 -20.17 -10.94
N PRO A 70 -13.94 -21.39 -11.11
CA PRO A 70 -14.72 -22.62 -11.08
C PRO A 70 -15.50 -22.76 -9.77
N GLU A 71 -16.74 -23.27 -9.80
CA GLU A 71 -17.60 -23.36 -8.60
C GLU A 71 -16.95 -24.14 -7.43
N ASN A 72 -16.15 -25.16 -7.73
CA ASN A 72 -15.45 -25.99 -6.75
C ASN A 72 -13.98 -25.58 -6.53
N ASP A 73 -13.63 -24.34 -6.85
CA ASP A 73 -12.27 -23.84 -6.73
C ASP A 73 -11.79 -23.78 -5.27
N ARG A 74 -10.52 -24.12 -5.04
CA ARG A 74 -9.94 -24.15 -3.69
C ARG A 74 -9.96 -22.77 -3.01
N LEU A 75 -10.02 -21.67 -3.77
CA LEU A 75 -10.06 -20.33 -3.21
C LEU A 75 -11.19 -20.16 -2.18
N PHE A 76 -12.38 -20.73 -2.44
CA PHE A 76 -13.54 -20.66 -1.55
C PHE A 76 -13.32 -21.38 -0.20
N SER A 77 -12.36 -22.30 -0.12
CA SER A 77 -11.97 -22.96 1.14
C SER A 77 -10.91 -22.16 1.93
N LEU A 78 -10.18 -21.26 1.25
CA LEU A 78 -9.05 -20.53 1.82
C LEU A 78 -9.43 -19.13 2.31
N MET A 79 -10.51 -18.57 1.78
CA MET A 79 -10.98 -17.22 2.09
C MET A 79 -12.48 -17.18 2.25
N ASP A 80 -12.94 -16.22 3.05
CA ASP A 80 -14.33 -15.80 3.06
C ASP A 80 -14.58 -14.88 1.86
N ILE A 81 -15.38 -15.34 0.90
CA ILE A 81 -15.67 -14.60 -0.32
C ILE A 81 -17.12 -14.11 -0.23
N PRO A 82 -17.34 -12.79 -0.14
CA PRO A 82 -18.68 -12.25 -0.11
C PRO A 82 -19.45 -12.60 -1.38
N SER A 83 -20.74 -12.90 -1.23
CA SER A 83 -21.63 -13.08 -2.38
C SER A 83 -21.61 -11.85 -3.29
N ALA A 84 -21.91 -12.04 -4.58
CA ALA A 84 -21.91 -10.95 -5.56
C ALA A 84 -22.88 -9.80 -5.18
N ASP A 85 -23.98 -10.13 -4.49
CA ASP A 85 -25.05 -9.19 -4.14
C ASP A 85 -24.89 -8.53 -2.75
N ALA A 86 -23.73 -8.66 -2.11
CA ALA A 86 -23.49 -8.10 -0.78
C ALA A 86 -23.52 -6.54 -0.81
N LYS A 87 -24.71 -5.96 -0.63
CA LYS A 87 -25.02 -4.50 -0.77
C LYS A 87 -24.18 -3.55 0.09
N ASN A 88 -23.48 -4.07 1.10
CA ASN A 88 -22.67 -3.29 2.04
C ASN A 88 -21.16 -3.55 1.91
N MET A 89 -20.72 -4.23 0.85
CA MET A 89 -19.31 -4.54 0.64
C MET A 89 -18.75 -3.79 -0.55
N ALA A 90 -17.52 -3.30 -0.41
CA ALA A 90 -16.84 -2.63 -1.49
C ALA A 90 -16.66 -3.60 -2.66
N ALA A 91 -17.04 -3.15 -3.86
CA ALA A 91 -17.13 -3.99 -5.05
C ALA A 91 -15.76 -4.56 -5.47
N ASP A 92 -14.66 -3.95 -5.04
CA ASP A 92 -13.28 -4.34 -5.38
C ASP A 92 -12.69 -5.44 -4.50
N VAL A 93 -13.33 -5.74 -3.37
CA VAL A 93 -12.86 -6.75 -2.44
C VAL A 93 -13.19 -8.12 -3.00
N LEU A 94 -12.18 -8.94 -3.29
CA LEU A 94 -12.33 -10.34 -3.71
C LEU A 94 -12.77 -11.21 -2.53
N GLY A 95 -12.21 -10.97 -1.35
CA GLY A 95 -12.53 -11.72 -0.15
C GLY A 95 -11.67 -11.33 1.04
N TYR A 96 -11.92 -12.03 2.15
CA TYR A 96 -11.30 -11.81 3.44
C TYR A 96 -10.59 -13.07 3.92
N ALA A 97 -9.50 -12.90 4.66
CA ALA A 97 -8.75 -14.00 5.23
C ALA A 97 -8.18 -13.62 6.59
N LYS A 98 -7.97 -14.62 7.46
CA LYS A 98 -7.13 -14.44 8.65
C LYS A 98 -5.68 -14.26 8.21
N PRO A 99 -4.85 -13.49 8.93
CA PRO A 99 -3.43 -13.32 8.64
C PRO A 99 -2.67 -14.64 8.43
N ALA A 100 -3.00 -15.68 9.21
CA ALA A 100 -2.40 -17.00 9.09
C ALA A 100 -2.69 -17.69 7.74
N SER A 101 -3.79 -17.36 7.08
CA SER A 101 -4.21 -17.96 5.80
C SER A 101 -3.57 -17.27 4.58
N VAL A 102 -3.08 -16.04 4.71
CA VAL A 102 -2.54 -15.24 3.58
C VAL A 102 -1.48 -15.99 2.79
N LYS A 103 -0.58 -16.70 3.47
CA LYS A 103 0.48 -17.49 2.79
C LYS A 103 -0.11 -18.62 1.94
N ALA A 104 -1.12 -19.32 2.45
CA ALA A 104 -1.76 -20.41 1.73
C ALA A 104 -2.56 -19.89 0.52
N VAL A 105 -3.26 -18.76 0.68
CA VAL A 105 -3.96 -18.08 -0.42
C VAL A 105 -3.00 -17.66 -1.52
N ASN A 106 -1.89 -17.00 -1.17
CA ASN A 106 -0.88 -16.56 -2.14
C ASN A 106 -0.25 -17.75 -2.89
N ALA A 107 0.07 -18.83 -2.17
CA ALA A 107 0.61 -20.04 -2.78
C ALA A 107 -0.37 -20.67 -3.77
N TYR A 108 -1.66 -20.66 -3.44
CA TYR A 108 -2.70 -21.11 -4.36
C TYR A 108 -2.80 -20.22 -5.61
N LEU A 109 -2.98 -18.91 -5.44
CA LEU A 109 -3.13 -17.95 -6.53
C LEU A 109 -1.94 -17.95 -7.50
N ALA A 110 -0.73 -18.21 -7.01
CA ALA A 110 0.47 -18.36 -7.84
C ALA A 110 0.34 -19.48 -8.91
N THR A 111 -0.56 -20.44 -8.70
CA THR A 111 -0.79 -21.58 -9.62
C THR A 111 -2.20 -21.61 -10.21
N ALA A 112 -3.12 -20.77 -9.73
CA ALA A 112 -4.52 -20.79 -10.12
C ALA A 112 -4.71 -20.42 -11.61
N PRO A 113 -5.17 -21.33 -12.49
CA PRO A 113 -5.21 -21.09 -13.94
C PRO A 113 -6.08 -19.90 -14.35
N TRP A 114 -7.21 -19.68 -13.65
CA TRP A 114 -8.07 -18.53 -13.89
C TRP A 114 -7.36 -17.20 -13.59
N TRP A 115 -6.55 -17.16 -12.52
CA TRP A 115 -5.80 -15.96 -12.14
C TRP A 115 -4.65 -15.70 -13.11
N GLN A 116 -3.91 -16.73 -13.52
CA GLN A 116 -2.78 -16.59 -14.44
C GLN A 116 -3.19 -15.91 -15.74
N LYS A 117 -4.36 -16.25 -16.30
CA LYS A 117 -4.92 -15.62 -17.51
C LYS A 117 -5.17 -14.11 -17.38
N MET A 118 -5.43 -13.61 -16.18
CA MET A 118 -5.80 -12.20 -15.93
C MET A 118 -4.67 -11.36 -15.34
N SER A 119 -3.69 -12.01 -14.70
CA SER A 119 -2.57 -11.38 -13.97
C SER A 119 -1.69 -10.42 -14.80
N GLY A 120 -1.79 -10.44 -16.13
CA GLY A 120 -1.10 -9.47 -17.00
C GLY A 120 -1.74 -8.07 -17.00
N THR A 121 -3.04 -7.97 -16.73
CA THR A 121 -3.80 -6.69 -16.72
C THR A 121 -4.33 -6.32 -15.34
N MET A 122 -4.08 -7.18 -14.34
CA MET A 122 -4.60 -7.04 -12.99
C MET A 122 -3.57 -7.50 -11.96
N GLN A 123 -3.69 -7.00 -10.74
CA GLN A 123 -2.90 -7.46 -9.60
C GLN A 123 -3.79 -7.64 -8.38
N LEU A 124 -3.41 -8.58 -7.53
CA LEU A 124 -4.01 -8.77 -6.21
C LEU A 124 -3.12 -8.13 -5.17
N ALA A 125 -3.72 -7.34 -4.29
CA ALA A 125 -3.02 -6.66 -3.22
C ALA A 125 -3.80 -6.82 -1.90
N TRP A 126 -3.08 -7.21 -0.85
CA TRP A 126 -3.65 -7.37 0.48
C TRP A 126 -3.72 -6.02 1.19
N GLY A 127 -4.81 -5.76 1.90
CA GLY A 127 -4.96 -4.66 2.84
C GLY A 127 -5.44 -5.15 4.20
N ILE A 128 -5.54 -4.21 5.15
CA ILE A 128 -6.16 -4.45 6.46
C ILE A 128 -7.65 -4.13 6.33
N ALA A 129 -8.52 -4.99 6.85
CA ALA A 129 -9.95 -4.73 6.81
C ALA A 129 -10.29 -3.45 7.63
N PRO A 130 -11.13 -2.54 7.12
CA PRO A 130 -11.40 -1.26 7.79
C PRO A 130 -11.91 -1.39 9.24
N ASN A 131 -12.67 -2.45 9.52
CA ASN A 131 -13.37 -2.66 10.78
C ASN A 131 -12.72 -3.73 11.68
N ASP A 132 -11.71 -4.45 11.18
CA ASP A 132 -11.03 -5.51 11.93
C ASP A 132 -9.55 -5.58 11.56
N LYS A 133 -8.69 -5.12 12.47
CA LYS A 133 -7.23 -5.17 12.30
C LYS A 133 -6.68 -6.59 12.29
N HIS A 134 -7.46 -7.59 12.70
CA HIS A 134 -7.11 -9.01 12.67
C HIS A 134 -7.63 -9.73 11.43
N GLN A 135 -8.24 -9.01 10.49
CA GLN A 135 -8.70 -9.55 9.22
C GLN A 135 -7.99 -8.86 8.05
N MET A 136 -7.53 -9.67 7.10
CA MET A 136 -6.92 -9.22 5.86
C MET A 136 -7.98 -9.20 4.77
N VAL A 137 -7.91 -8.20 3.90
CA VAL A 137 -8.80 -8.04 2.75
C VAL A 137 -7.98 -8.12 1.46
N LEU A 138 -8.47 -8.87 0.48
CA LEU A 138 -7.81 -9.02 -0.81
C LEU A 138 -8.52 -8.17 -1.86
N HIS A 139 -7.83 -7.17 -2.39
CA HIS A 139 -8.34 -6.27 -3.42
C HIS A 139 -7.87 -6.69 -4.81
N ILE A 140 -8.68 -6.35 -5.81
CA ILE A 140 -8.38 -6.57 -7.22
C ILE A 140 -8.13 -5.21 -7.87
N LEU A 141 -6.92 -5.02 -8.38
CA LEU A 141 -6.47 -3.74 -8.92
C LEU A 141 -6.12 -3.89 -10.41
N LYS A 142 -6.38 -2.85 -11.20
CA LYS A 142 -5.94 -2.79 -12.60
C LYS A 142 -4.43 -2.60 -12.70
N ARG A 143 -3.86 -3.08 -13.80
CA ARG A 143 -2.50 -2.78 -14.26
C ARG A 143 -2.52 -2.11 -15.64
N PRO A 144 -1.63 -1.13 -15.90
CA PRO A 144 -0.72 -0.51 -14.93
C PRO A 144 -1.48 0.29 -13.86
N GLU A 145 -0.77 0.72 -12.81
CA GLU A 145 -1.30 1.69 -11.85
C GLU A 145 -1.69 3.00 -12.54
N ALA A 146 -2.68 3.69 -11.98
CA ALA A 146 -3.19 4.92 -12.56
C ALA A 146 -2.26 6.11 -12.30
N LEU A 147 -1.53 6.08 -11.19
CA LEU A 147 -0.58 7.10 -10.79
C LEU A 147 0.52 6.49 -9.92
N SER A 148 1.77 6.92 -10.09
CA SER A 148 2.89 6.50 -9.24
C SER A 148 3.21 7.54 -8.16
N GLY A 149 4.04 7.17 -7.19
CA GLY A 149 4.49 8.08 -6.13
C GLY A 149 5.27 9.30 -6.64
N LEU A 150 5.82 9.26 -7.85
CA LEU A 150 6.49 10.41 -8.49
C LEU A 150 5.54 11.59 -8.77
N ALA A 151 4.23 11.34 -8.77
CA ALA A 151 3.21 12.35 -8.92
C ALA A 151 2.93 13.13 -7.62
N VAL A 152 3.48 12.70 -6.49
CA VAL A 152 3.30 13.34 -5.17
C VAL A 152 4.39 14.39 -4.95
N SER A 153 3.99 15.59 -4.56
CA SER A 153 4.92 16.64 -4.13
C SER A 153 5.12 16.65 -2.62
N GLU A 154 4.09 16.30 -1.85
CA GLU A 154 4.12 16.34 -0.39
C GLU A 154 3.09 15.38 0.23
N ALA A 155 3.44 14.80 1.37
CA ALA A 155 2.55 14.12 2.29
C ALA A 155 2.71 14.70 3.71
N SER A 156 1.63 15.14 4.34
CA SER A 156 1.64 15.74 5.68
C SER A 156 0.59 15.11 6.59
N VAL A 157 0.95 14.90 7.86
CA VAL A 157 -0.01 14.45 8.88
C VAL A 157 -0.86 15.65 9.30
N THR A 158 -2.17 15.46 9.46
CA THR A 158 -3.05 16.52 9.94
C THR A 158 -3.48 16.28 11.39
N ASP A 159 -3.51 17.36 12.19
CA ASP A 159 -3.69 17.29 13.65
C ASP A 159 -5.16 17.22 14.10
N GLY A 160 -6.11 17.48 13.20
CA GLY A 160 -7.55 17.51 13.52
C GLY A 160 -8.22 16.14 13.47
N GLN A 161 -8.12 15.47 12.32
CA GLN A 161 -8.51 14.06 12.16
C GLN A 161 -7.28 13.29 11.70
N PRO A 162 -6.79 12.29 12.46
CA PRO A 162 -5.60 11.52 12.12
C PRO A 162 -5.67 11.02 10.68
N SER A 163 -4.93 11.71 9.81
CA SER A 163 -4.89 11.44 8.39
C SER A 163 -3.59 11.95 7.79
N VAL A 164 -3.20 11.35 6.66
CA VAL A 164 -2.13 11.87 5.81
C VAL A 164 -2.78 12.56 4.62
N GLN A 165 -2.58 13.87 4.49
CA GLN A 165 -2.91 14.61 3.28
C GLN A 165 -1.78 14.44 2.28
N ILE A 166 -2.12 13.98 1.09
CA ILE A 166 -1.24 13.92 -0.07
C ILE A 166 -1.56 15.11 -0.96
N THR A 167 -0.53 15.84 -1.37
CA THR A 167 -0.58 16.88 -2.40
C THR A 167 0.17 16.37 -3.64
N PHE A 168 -0.48 16.45 -4.79
CA PHE A 168 0.10 16.09 -6.06
C PHE A 168 0.87 17.27 -6.68
N ASN A 169 1.91 16.97 -7.46
CA ASN A 169 2.51 17.94 -8.37
C ASN A 169 1.57 18.23 -9.56
N GLU A 170 1.93 19.17 -10.43
CA GLU A 170 1.03 19.63 -11.50
C GLU A 170 0.61 18.51 -12.46
N ALA A 171 1.55 17.66 -12.89
CA ALA A 171 1.23 16.51 -13.73
C ALA A 171 0.34 15.50 -13.00
N GLY A 172 0.68 15.20 -11.75
CA GLY A 172 -0.10 14.31 -10.89
C GLY A 172 -1.52 14.79 -10.65
N ARG A 173 -1.70 16.10 -10.45
CA ARG A 173 -3.01 16.75 -10.26
C ARG A 173 -3.91 16.53 -11.47
N GLN A 174 -3.39 16.75 -12.68
CA GLN A 174 -4.14 16.58 -13.92
C GLN A 174 -4.56 15.12 -14.11
N THR A 175 -3.65 14.17 -13.90
CA THR A 175 -3.98 12.75 -14.01
C THR A 175 -4.94 12.30 -12.91
N TRP A 176 -4.77 12.76 -11.67
CA TRP A 176 -5.67 12.46 -10.56
C TRP A 176 -7.09 12.96 -10.80
N GLN A 177 -7.23 14.17 -11.36
CA GLN A 177 -8.51 14.71 -11.79
C GLN A 177 -9.18 13.77 -12.81
N GLU A 178 -8.47 13.35 -13.85
CA GLU A 178 -9.00 12.45 -14.87
C GLU A 178 -9.36 11.05 -14.31
N VAL A 179 -8.50 10.50 -13.46
CA VAL A 179 -8.73 9.19 -12.82
C VAL A 179 -9.96 9.23 -11.92
N THR A 180 -10.12 10.28 -11.11
CA THR A 180 -11.29 10.44 -10.24
C THR A 180 -12.57 10.65 -11.05
N ARG A 181 -12.53 11.48 -12.11
CA ARG A 181 -13.67 11.72 -13.00
C ARG A 181 -14.25 10.43 -13.59
N ARG A 182 -13.41 9.52 -14.08
CA ARG A 182 -13.87 8.25 -14.70
C ARG A 182 -14.19 7.13 -13.71
N ASN A 183 -13.85 7.31 -12.44
CA ASN A 183 -14.05 6.32 -11.37
C ASN A 183 -15.08 6.76 -10.32
N ILE A 184 -15.91 7.76 -10.61
CA ILE A 184 -17.05 8.12 -9.74
C ILE A 184 -17.90 6.86 -9.46
N GLY A 185 -18.20 6.64 -8.18
CA GLY A 185 -18.91 5.45 -7.69
C GLY A 185 -18.05 4.18 -7.56
N LYS A 186 -16.75 4.24 -7.91
CA LYS A 186 -15.82 3.11 -7.82
C LYS A 186 -14.72 3.38 -6.79
N PRO A 187 -14.20 2.34 -6.12
CA PRO A 187 -13.04 2.48 -5.26
C PRO A 187 -11.77 2.83 -6.03
N LEU A 188 -10.95 3.74 -5.49
CA LEU A 188 -9.57 3.97 -5.91
C LEU A 188 -8.63 3.58 -4.77
N ALA A 189 -7.73 2.63 -5.03
CA ALA A 189 -6.81 2.13 -4.03
C ALA A 189 -5.52 2.96 -3.97
N ILE A 190 -5.04 3.21 -2.76
CA ILE A 190 -3.70 3.69 -2.46
C ILE A 190 -2.90 2.49 -1.95
N VAL A 191 -1.82 2.20 -2.66
CA VAL A 191 -1.03 0.99 -2.50
C VAL A 191 0.39 1.37 -2.14
N ILE A 192 0.95 0.76 -1.10
CA ILE A 192 2.36 0.89 -0.76
C ILE A 192 2.97 -0.49 -0.61
N ASP A 193 4.06 -0.74 -1.32
CA ASP A 193 4.77 -2.03 -1.32
C ASP A 193 3.83 -3.23 -1.58
N ASN A 194 2.93 -3.05 -2.56
CA ASN A 194 1.92 -4.02 -2.97
C ASN A 194 0.89 -4.37 -1.88
N ARG A 195 0.69 -3.46 -0.90
CA ARG A 195 -0.36 -3.54 0.11
C ARG A 195 -1.33 -2.39 -0.03
N VAL A 196 -2.63 -2.66 0.02
CA VAL A 196 -3.67 -1.62 0.00
C VAL A 196 -3.77 -1.01 1.39
N TYR A 197 -3.50 0.29 1.48
CA TYR A 197 -3.66 1.06 2.72
C TYR A 197 -5.04 1.70 2.81
N PHE A 198 -5.60 2.10 1.68
CA PHE A 198 -6.86 2.83 1.62
C PHE A 198 -7.52 2.63 0.26
N ALA A 199 -8.83 2.35 0.21
CA ALA A 199 -9.57 2.17 -1.04
C ALA A 199 -10.97 2.82 -0.97
N PRO A 200 -11.06 4.16 -0.87
CA PRO A 200 -12.34 4.85 -0.78
C PRO A 200 -13.08 4.84 -2.12
N VAL A 201 -14.41 4.85 -2.03
CA VAL A 201 -15.27 5.14 -3.18
C VAL A 201 -15.12 6.61 -3.56
N VAL A 202 -14.81 6.87 -4.83
CA VAL A 202 -14.77 8.23 -5.38
C VAL A 202 -16.21 8.75 -5.47
N ARG A 203 -16.46 9.91 -4.84
CA ARG A 203 -17.78 10.54 -4.84
C ARG A 203 -17.94 11.56 -5.95
N ASP A 204 -16.88 12.31 -6.24
CA ASP A 204 -16.85 13.38 -7.23
C ASP A 204 -15.47 13.49 -7.89
N GLU A 205 -15.41 14.22 -9.00
CA GLU A 205 -14.15 14.62 -9.63
C GLU A 205 -13.31 15.52 -8.70
N ILE A 206 -12.03 15.16 -8.49
CA ILE A 206 -11.14 15.91 -7.59
C ILE A 206 -10.18 16.80 -8.38
N LYS A 207 -10.50 18.09 -8.48
CA LYS A 207 -9.71 19.08 -9.23
C LYS A 207 -8.57 19.70 -8.43
N GLY A 208 -8.66 19.64 -7.09
CA GLY A 208 -7.77 20.34 -6.17
C GLY A 208 -6.39 19.72 -5.97
N GLY A 209 -6.09 18.57 -6.60
CA GLY A 209 -4.77 17.95 -6.51
C GLY A 209 -4.39 17.47 -5.12
N LYS A 210 -5.38 17.17 -4.28
CA LYS A 210 -5.16 16.67 -2.92
C LYS A 210 -6.05 15.47 -2.63
N CYS A 211 -5.56 14.54 -1.83
CA CYS A 211 -6.37 13.47 -1.26
C CYS A 211 -5.91 13.17 0.18
N ASN A 212 -6.80 12.57 0.97
CA ASN A 212 -6.49 12.23 2.36
C ASN A 212 -6.55 10.71 2.55
N ILE A 213 -5.50 10.14 3.14
CA ILE A 213 -5.52 8.78 3.69
C ILE A 213 -6.09 8.87 5.10
N THR A 214 -7.22 8.22 5.33
CA THR A 214 -7.94 8.22 6.61
C THR A 214 -8.18 6.78 7.06
N GLY A 215 -8.42 6.57 8.35
CA GLY A 215 -8.72 5.25 8.91
C GLY A 215 -8.27 5.12 10.36
N ASN A 216 -8.27 3.88 10.85
CA ASN A 216 -7.88 3.54 12.23
C ASN A 216 -6.35 3.48 12.40
N PHE A 217 -5.66 4.55 12.02
CA PHE A 217 -4.21 4.70 12.17
C PHE A 217 -3.86 5.48 13.44
N THR A 218 -2.78 5.07 14.09
CA THR A 218 -2.12 5.86 15.13
C THR A 218 -1.35 7.02 14.53
N HIS A 219 -1.10 8.06 15.31
CA HIS A 219 -0.28 9.19 14.86
C HIS A 219 1.12 8.74 14.39
N ASP A 220 1.74 7.81 15.13
CA ASP A 220 3.04 7.24 14.75
C ASP A 220 2.98 6.50 13.40
N GLU A 221 1.91 5.73 13.12
CA GLU A 221 1.73 5.08 11.81
C GLU A 221 1.57 6.10 10.67
N LEU A 222 0.83 7.18 10.90
CA LEU A 222 0.65 8.25 9.90
C LEU A 222 1.95 9.02 9.65
N THR A 223 2.72 9.30 10.70
CA THR A 223 4.04 9.95 10.59
C THR A 223 5.03 9.06 9.84
N ARG A 224 5.02 7.74 10.11
CA ARG A 224 5.81 6.78 9.32
C ARG A 224 5.38 6.76 7.86
N LEU A 225 4.07 6.71 7.61
CA LEU A 225 3.50 6.71 6.27
C LEU A 225 3.90 7.97 5.47
N ALA A 226 3.74 9.16 6.06
CA ALA A 226 4.17 10.40 5.44
C ALA A 226 5.68 10.41 5.16
N ALA A 227 6.50 9.89 6.09
CA ALA A 227 7.94 9.75 5.88
C ALA A 227 8.29 8.80 4.73
N LEU A 228 7.57 7.69 4.56
CA LEU A 228 7.76 6.78 3.42
C LEU A 228 7.43 7.47 2.10
N ILE A 229 6.29 8.15 2.02
CA ILE A 229 5.81 8.83 0.81
C ILE A 229 6.77 9.96 0.39
N ASN A 230 7.16 10.84 1.32
CA ASN A 230 8.00 12.00 1.01
C ASN A 230 9.42 11.67 0.60
N ASN A 231 9.96 10.56 1.08
CA ASN A 231 11.38 10.24 0.90
C ASN A 231 11.65 9.27 -0.25
N GLY A 232 10.60 8.91 -1.00
CA GLY A 232 10.68 8.09 -2.19
C GLY A 232 11.08 6.64 -1.89
N GLU A 233 11.27 5.89 -2.97
CA GLU A 233 11.45 4.44 -2.93
C GLU A 233 12.90 4.03 -2.68
N LEU A 234 13.10 3.00 -1.86
CA LEU A 234 14.40 2.36 -1.74
C LEU A 234 14.72 1.62 -3.05
N PRO A 235 15.87 1.91 -3.69
CA PRO A 235 16.27 1.24 -4.94
C PRO A 235 16.47 -0.27 -4.80
N VAL A 236 16.77 -0.74 -3.60
CA VAL A 236 17.04 -2.15 -3.29
C VAL A 236 16.31 -2.52 -1.99
N GLY A 237 15.87 -3.77 -1.89
CA GLY A 237 15.28 -4.29 -0.66
C GLY A 237 16.35 -4.53 0.40
N PHE A 238 16.04 -4.22 1.66
CA PHE A 238 16.90 -4.48 2.79
C PHE A 238 16.29 -5.58 3.66
N ARG A 239 17.15 -6.42 4.23
CA ARG A 239 16.77 -7.37 5.28
C ARG A 239 17.55 -7.02 6.53
N MET A 240 16.86 -6.92 7.66
CA MET A 240 17.53 -6.74 8.93
C MET A 240 18.35 -7.99 9.29
N VAL A 241 19.60 -7.75 9.67
CA VAL A 241 20.49 -8.73 10.30
C VAL A 241 20.70 -8.23 11.73
N ARG A 242 20.42 -9.09 12.71
CA ARG A 242 20.62 -8.82 14.13
C ARG A 242 21.88 -9.48 14.62
#